data_AF-A0A8H6IX42-F1
#
_entry.id   AF-A0A8H6IX42-F1
#
_cell.length_a   1.000
_cell.length_b   1.000
_cell.length_c   1.000
_cell.angle_alpha   90.00
_cell.angle_beta   90.00
_cell.angle_gamma   90.00
#
_symmetry.space_group_name_H-M   'P 1'
#
loop_
_entity.id
_entity.type
_entity.pdbx_description
1 polymer ?
#
loop_
_entity_poly.entity_id
_entity_poly.type
_entity_poly.pdbx_seq_one_letter_code
_entity_poly.pdbx_strand_id
1 'polypeptide(L)'
;MAPLWTATRIILAAEYLIGGWPRISPWPFKSLHERIYRKSQVTAPHLNPVYPFTDPRTIRLHMRYIGGLMVLEGFLLAFTRTSGSVLALLLGCFLTSSGFWSQMRAGLPYWLPITNFVLGWVVWSLRNNMTNP
;
A
#
# COMPACT_ATOMS: atom_id res chain seq x y z
N MET A 1 -2.07 23.24 -11.00
CA MET A 1 -2.10 21.75 -11.06
C MET A 1 -0.83 21.11 -10.48
N ALA A 2 0.38 21.62 -10.75
CA ALA A 2 1.64 21.11 -10.19
C ALA A 2 1.74 20.99 -8.65
N PRO A 3 1.26 21.95 -7.83
CA PRO A 3 1.37 21.84 -6.36
C PRO A 3 0.44 20.76 -5.80
N LEU A 4 -0.77 20.61 -6.34
CA LEU A 4 -1.72 19.57 -5.93
C LEU A 4 -1.14 18.18 -6.20
N TRP A 5 -0.63 17.95 -7.42
CA TRP A 5 0.00 16.68 -7.77
C TRP A 5 1.18 16.35 -6.88
N THR A 6 2.05 17.32 -6.61
CA THR A 6 3.21 17.14 -5.73
C THR A 6 2.78 16.76 -4.32
N ALA A 7 1.78 17.45 -3.76
CA ALA A 7 1.26 17.17 -2.42
C ALA A 7 0.63 15.77 -2.35
N THR A 8 -0.29 15.43 -3.25
CA THR A 8 -0.96 14.12 -3.30
C THR A 8 0.05 12.98 -3.41
N ARG A 9 1.05 13.14 -4.28
CA ARG A 9 2.11 12.15 -4.50
C ARG A 9 2.96 11.95 -3.24
N ILE A 10 3.36 13.02 -2.56
CA ILE A 10 4.17 12.94 -1.35
C ILE A 10 3.39 12.30 -0.21
N ILE A 11 2.11 12.69 -0.03
CA ILE A 11 1.23 12.11 0.99
C ILE A 11 1.09 10.59 0.75
N LEU A 12 0.76 10.19 -0.47
CA LEU A 12 0.58 8.78 -0.81
C LEU A 12 1.88 7.98 -0.65
N ALA A 13 3.03 8.55 -1.09
CA ALA A 13 4.33 7.93 -0.87
C ALA A 13 4.63 7.74 0.62
N ALA A 14 4.35 8.76 1.45
CA ALA A 14 4.54 8.69 2.89
C ALA A 14 3.64 7.63 3.54
N GLU A 15 2.38 7.52 3.13
CA GLU A 15 1.47 6.48 3.62
C GLU A 15 1.97 5.07 3.31
N TYR A 16 2.47 4.84 2.10
CA TYR A 16 3.03 3.55 1.71
C TYR A 16 4.34 3.24 2.44
N LEU A 17 5.22 4.22 2.65
CA LEU A 17 6.46 4.05 3.40
C LEU A 17 6.20 3.81 4.90
N ILE A 18 5.38 4.66 5.54
CA ILE A 18 5.03 4.55 6.97
C ILE A 18 4.17 3.31 7.23
N GLY A 19 3.34 2.89 6.28
CA GLY A 19 2.61 1.64 6.37
C GLY A 19 3.49 0.41 6.12
N GLY A 20 4.42 0.50 5.18
CA GLY A 20 5.28 -0.62 4.76
C GLY A 20 6.42 -0.91 5.71
N TRP A 21 7.11 0.12 6.22
CA TRP A 21 8.29 -0.05 7.06
C TRP A 21 8.03 -0.86 8.36
N PRO A 22 6.97 -0.56 9.14
CA PRO A 22 6.64 -1.32 10.34
C PRO A 22 6.26 -2.77 10.04
N ARG A 23 5.91 -3.13 8.81
CA ARG A 23 5.64 -4.53 8.43
C ARG A 23 6.93 -5.34 8.25
N ILE A 24 8.03 -4.68 7.90
CA ILE A 24 9.34 -5.30 7.69
C ILE A 24 10.11 -5.37 9.01
N SER A 25 10.13 -4.25 9.75
CA SER A 25 10.89 -4.10 10.99
C SER A 25 10.05 -3.43 12.07
N PRO A 26 10.14 -3.86 13.35
CA PRO A 26 9.45 -3.20 14.45
C PRO A 26 10.05 -1.82 14.81
N TRP A 27 11.26 -1.48 14.36
CA TRP A 27 11.88 -0.20 14.65
C TRP A 27 11.70 0.79 13.49
N PRO A 28 11.35 2.07 13.74
CA PRO A 28 11.13 2.70 15.05
C PRO A 28 9.69 2.53 15.60
N PHE A 29 8.78 1.89 14.86
CA PHE A 29 7.34 1.90 15.15
C PHE A 29 6.81 0.60 15.80
N LYS A 30 7.29 0.26 17.01
CA LYS A 30 6.98 -1.03 17.66
C LYS A 30 5.47 -1.25 17.87
N SER A 31 4.76 -0.25 18.39
CA SER A 31 3.32 -0.34 18.62
C SER A 31 2.52 -0.51 17.33
N LEU A 32 2.98 0.10 16.24
CA LEU A 32 2.35 -0.04 14.92
C LEU A 32 2.61 -1.43 14.34
N HIS A 33 3.82 -1.95 14.47
CA HIS A 33 4.18 -3.31 14.09
C HIS A 33 3.27 -4.35 14.76
N GLU A 34 3.05 -4.25 16.07
CA GLU A 34 2.18 -5.17 16.81
C GLU A 34 0.72 -5.07 16.40
N ARG A 35 0.19 -3.86 16.17
CA ARG A 35 -1.17 -3.65 15.66
C ARG A 35 -1.35 -4.26 14.27
N ILE A 36 -0.37 -4.06 13.39
CA ILE A 36 -0.38 -4.63 12.05
C ILE A 36 -0.30 -6.16 12.13
N TYR A 37 0.54 -6.71 13.01
CA TYR A 37 0.63 -8.15 13.21
C TYR A 37 -0.73 -8.74 13.57
N ARG A 38 -1.40 -8.19 14.60
CA ARG A 38 -2.75 -8.62 15.01
C ARG A 38 -3.75 -8.53 13.85
N LYS A 39 -3.73 -7.43 13.08
CA LYS A 39 -4.58 -7.26 11.89
C LYS A 39 -4.30 -8.35 10.85
N SER A 40 -3.03 -8.60 10.55
CA SER A 40 -2.60 -9.61 9.58
C SER A 40 -3.01 -11.03 9.97
N GLN A 41 -3.14 -11.36 11.26
CA GLN A 41 -3.65 -12.67 11.68
C GLN A 41 -5.09 -12.91 11.22
N VAL A 42 -5.89 -11.86 11.11
CA VAL A 42 -7.29 -11.94 10.68
C VAL A 42 -7.40 -11.80 9.16
N THR A 43 -6.61 -10.92 8.54
CA THR A 43 -6.77 -10.59 7.12
C THR A 43 -6.02 -11.52 6.16
N ALA A 44 -4.87 -12.09 6.56
CA ALA A 44 -4.03 -12.89 5.66
C ALA A 44 -4.72 -14.16 5.10
N PRO A 45 -5.52 -14.92 5.88
CA PRO A 45 -6.20 -16.11 5.37
C PRO A 45 -7.18 -15.81 4.23
N HIS A 46 -7.76 -14.60 4.19
CA HIS A 46 -8.73 -14.20 3.16
C HIS A 46 -8.11 -13.85 1.80
N LEU A 47 -6.78 -13.90 1.70
CA LEU A 47 -6.03 -13.61 0.49
C LEU A 47 -5.58 -14.87 -0.27
N ASN A 48 -5.88 -16.07 0.25
CA ASN A 48 -5.70 -17.33 -0.46
C ASN A 48 -6.65 -17.37 -1.69
N PRO A 49 -6.18 -17.74 -2.92
CA PRO A 49 -4.87 -18.32 -3.28
C PRO A 49 -3.80 -17.33 -3.76
N VAL A 50 -4.11 -16.04 -3.83
CA VAL A 50 -3.15 -15.02 -4.28
C VAL A 50 -1.93 -14.96 -3.37
N TYR A 51 -2.14 -15.16 -2.07
CA TYR A 51 -1.09 -15.22 -1.06
C TYR A 51 -1.21 -16.52 -0.26
N PRO A 52 -0.21 -17.42 -0.33
CA PRO A 52 -0.25 -18.71 0.37
C PRO A 52 0.18 -18.57 1.84
N PHE A 53 -0.40 -17.59 2.55
CA PHE A 53 -0.05 -17.29 3.96
C PHE A 53 -1.26 -17.47 4.88
N THR A 54 -1.76 -18.70 4.94
CA THR A 54 -2.94 -19.07 5.74
C THR A 54 -2.59 -19.47 7.17
N ASP A 55 -1.34 -19.88 7.41
CA ASP A 55 -0.93 -20.43 8.70
C ASP A 55 -0.38 -19.36 9.64
N PRO A 56 -0.59 -19.50 10.96
CA PRO A 56 0.00 -18.60 11.96
C PRO A 56 1.52 -18.42 11.84
N ARG A 57 2.22 -19.47 11.42
CA ARG A 57 3.67 -19.47 11.20
C ARG A 57 4.11 -18.60 10.01
N THR A 58 3.22 -18.39 9.04
CA THR A 58 3.49 -17.65 7.80
C THR A 58 3.06 -16.18 7.85
N ILE A 59 2.33 -15.76 8.89
CA ILE A 59 1.83 -14.38 9.02
C ILE A 59 2.96 -13.35 9.04
N ARG A 60 4.09 -13.64 9.69
CA ARG A 60 5.25 -12.74 9.68
C ARG A 60 5.85 -12.60 8.28
N LEU A 61 5.83 -13.69 7.50
CA LEU A 61 6.29 -13.67 6.11
C LEU A 61 5.34 -12.87 5.23
N HIS A 62 4.02 -13.04 5.42
CA HIS A 62 3.00 -12.20 4.79
C HIS A 62 3.22 -10.71 5.07
N MET A 63 3.42 -10.34 6.33
CA MET A 63 3.71 -8.95 6.71
C MET A 63 4.93 -8.42 5.96
N ARG A 64 6.06 -9.13 6.00
CA ARG A 64 7.28 -8.71 5.31
C ARG A 64 7.08 -8.58 3.81
N TYR A 65 6.34 -9.50 3.19
CA TYR A 65 6.03 -9.47 1.76
C TYR A 65 5.19 -8.24 1.39
N ILE A 66 4.05 -8.04 2.05
CA ILE A 66 3.20 -6.85 1.84
C ILE A 66 3.97 -5.56 2.19
N GLY A 67 4.76 -5.59 3.27
CA GLY A 67 5.60 -4.48 3.68
C GLY A 67 6.61 -4.08 2.61
N GLY A 68 7.30 -5.07 2.01
CA GLY A 68 8.24 -4.85 0.91
C GLY A 68 7.55 -4.24 -0.31
N LEU A 69 6.39 -4.77 -0.71
CA LEU A 69 5.61 -4.21 -1.81
C LEU A 69 5.16 -2.77 -1.54
N MET A 70 4.69 -2.48 -0.32
CA MET A 70 4.31 -1.12 0.07
C MET A 70 5.50 -0.17 0.09
N VAL A 71 6.65 -0.58 0.60
CA VAL A 71 7.87 0.25 0.56
C VAL A 71 8.29 0.51 -0.88
N LEU A 72 8.26 -0.51 -1.74
CA LEU A 72 8.55 -0.35 -3.17
C LEU A 72 7.60 0.65 -3.84
N GLU A 73 6.30 0.55 -3.58
CA GLU A 73 5.30 1.50 -4.08
C GLU A 73 5.58 2.93 -3.59
N GLY A 74 5.89 3.07 -2.30
CA GLY A 74 6.30 4.34 -1.70
C GLY A 74 7.50 4.96 -2.41
N PHE A 75 8.52 4.17 -2.75
CA PHE A 75 9.66 4.62 -3.55
C PHE A 75 9.27 5.01 -4.97
N LEU A 76 8.45 4.20 -5.66
CA LEU A 76 7.99 4.50 -7.01
C LEU A 76 7.23 5.83 -7.06
N LEU A 77 6.41 6.12 -6.04
CA LEU A 77 5.70 7.39 -5.91
C LEU A 77 6.61 8.55 -5.49
N ALA A 78 7.62 8.30 -4.66
CA ALA A 78 8.55 9.32 -4.16
C ALA A 78 9.48 9.91 -5.24
N PHE A 79 9.71 9.21 -6.35
CA PHE A 79 10.44 9.74 -7.50
C PHE A 79 9.52 10.25 -8.61
N THR A 80 9.76 11.47 -9.08
CA THR A 80 8.94 12.11 -10.14
C THR A 80 8.96 11.33 -11.45
N ARG A 81 10.06 10.63 -11.75
CA ARG A 81 10.22 9.81 -12.97
C ARG A 81 9.35 8.55 -12.97
N THR A 82 9.10 7.95 -11.81
CA THR A 82 8.39 6.67 -11.69
C THR A 82 6.96 6.81 -11.20
N SER A 83 6.62 7.92 -10.55
CA SER A 83 5.30 8.17 -9.95
C SER A 83 4.11 8.17 -10.93
N GLY A 84 4.35 8.44 -12.21
CA GLY A 84 3.32 8.34 -13.27
C GLY A 84 3.39 7.05 -14.09
N SER A 85 4.27 6.11 -13.73
CA SER A 85 4.45 4.88 -14.49
C SER A 85 3.27 3.93 -14.31
N VAL A 86 3.02 3.10 -15.34
CA VAL A 86 2.04 2.00 -15.26
C VAL A 86 2.40 1.03 -14.14
N LEU A 87 3.69 0.83 -13.85
CA LEU A 87 4.13 -0.05 -12.77
C LEU A 87 3.67 0.44 -11.39
N ALA A 88 3.85 1.73 -11.09
CA ALA A 88 3.37 2.34 -9.85
C ALA A 88 1.84 2.21 -9.74
N LEU A 89 1.13 2.50 -10.83
CA LEU A 89 -0.32 2.37 -10.86
C LEU A 89 -0.78 0.92 -10.57
N LEU A 90 -0.21 -0.07 -11.27
CA LEU A 90 -0.59 -1.47 -11.11
C LEU A 90 -0.26 -1.99 -9.70
N LEU A 91 0.90 -1.65 -9.17
CA LEU A 91 1.30 -2.07 -7.82
C LEU A 91 0.41 -1.41 -6.75
N GLY A 92 0.14 -0.11 -6.86
CA GLY A 92 -0.82 0.59 -6.01
C GLY A 92 -2.22 -0.01 -6.08
N CYS A 93 -2.75 -0.29 -7.28
CA CYS A 93 -4.05 -0.95 -7.47
C CYS A 93 -4.08 -2.35 -6.85
N PHE A 94 -3.01 -3.14 -7.02
CA PHE A 94 -2.91 -4.49 -6.47
C PHE A 94 -2.89 -4.49 -4.94
N LEU A 95 -2.05 -3.66 -4.32
CA LEU A 95 -1.95 -3.50 -2.86
C LEU A 95 -3.28 -3.01 -2.26
N THR A 96 -3.95 -2.11 -2.95
CA THR A 96 -5.19 -1.53 -2.49
C THR A 96 -6.34 -2.51 -2.62
N SER A 97 -6.45 -3.21 -3.74
CA SER A 97 -7.50 -4.21 -3.97
C SER A 97 -7.37 -5.39 -3.02
N SER A 98 -6.15 -5.90 -2.81
CA SER A 98 -5.88 -6.95 -1.81
C SER A 98 -6.16 -6.47 -0.38
N GLY A 99 -5.77 -5.23 -0.05
CA GLY A 99 -6.05 -4.61 1.24
C GLY A 99 -7.55 -4.43 1.50
N PHE A 100 -8.30 -3.96 0.51
CA PHE A 100 -9.75 -3.79 0.56
C PHE A 100 -10.46 -5.13 0.74
N TRP A 101 -10.17 -6.09 -0.14
CA TRP A 101 -10.82 -7.40 -0.15
C TRP A 101 -10.61 -8.15 1.17
N SER A 102 -9.37 -8.19 1.66
CA SER A 102 -9.03 -8.88 2.90
C SER A 102 -9.67 -8.24 4.13
N GLN A 103 -9.78 -6.91 4.17
CA GLN A 103 -10.42 -6.18 5.27
C GLN A 103 -11.94 -6.30 5.25
N MET A 104 -12.55 -6.23 4.05
CA MET A 104 -13.98 -6.44 3.86
C MET A 104 -14.39 -7.84 4.35
N ARG A 105 -13.65 -8.90 3.97
CA ARG A 105 -13.93 -10.26 4.45
C ARG A 105 -13.69 -10.45 5.94
N ALA A 106 -12.75 -9.70 6.52
CA ALA A 106 -12.46 -9.71 7.95
C ALA A 106 -13.43 -8.83 8.78
N GLY A 107 -14.39 -8.14 8.16
CA GLY A 107 -15.28 -7.20 8.86
C GLY A 107 -14.58 -5.95 9.41
N LEU A 108 -13.41 -5.59 8.88
CA LEU A 108 -12.62 -4.45 9.32
C LEU A 108 -12.90 -3.19 8.48
N PRO A 109 -12.72 -1.99 9.05
CA PRO A 109 -12.84 -0.75 8.29
C PRO A 109 -11.81 -0.71 7.15
N TYR A 110 -12.28 -0.43 5.93
CA TYR A 110 -11.49 -0.48 4.69
C TYR A 110 -11.41 0.88 3.95
N TRP A 111 -11.77 1.98 4.63
CA TRP A 111 -11.73 3.34 4.09
C TRP A 111 -10.32 3.74 3.62
N LEU A 112 -9.28 3.37 4.37
CA LEU A 112 -7.89 3.73 4.05
C LEU A 112 -7.44 3.13 2.69
N PRO A 113 -7.62 1.82 2.41
CA PRO A 113 -7.45 1.30 1.05
C PRO A 113 -8.18 2.12 -0.01
N ILE A 114 -9.48 2.42 0.17
CA ILE A 114 -10.24 3.17 -0.84
C ILE A 114 -9.62 4.55 -1.10
N THR A 115 -9.26 5.28 -0.05
CA THR A 115 -8.61 6.59 -0.19
C THR A 115 -7.30 6.48 -0.97
N ASN A 116 -6.45 5.49 -0.67
CA ASN A 116 -5.19 5.27 -1.36
C ASN A 116 -5.40 4.93 -2.84
N PHE A 117 -6.48 4.21 -3.18
CA PHE A 117 -6.85 3.92 -4.57
C PHE A 117 -7.14 5.22 -5.34
N VAL A 118 -8.01 6.06 -4.78
CA VAL A 118 -8.43 7.32 -5.40
C VAL A 118 -7.25 8.25 -5.55
N LEU A 119 -6.42 8.40 -4.51
CA LEU A 119 -5.22 9.23 -4.55
C LEU A 119 -4.21 8.72 -5.60
N GLY A 120 -4.02 7.40 -5.71
CA GLY A 120 -3.15 6.80 -6.73
C GLY A 120 -3.61 7.12 -8.15
N TRP A 121 -4.92 7.01 -8.41
CA TRP A 121 -5.51 7.36 -9.70
C TRP A 121 -5.35 8.85 -10.02
N VAL A 122 -5.54 9.73 -9.03
CA VAL A 122 -5.35 11.17 -9.17
C VAL A 122 -3.89 11.51 -9.49
N VAL A 123 -2.92 10.89 -8.80
CA VAL A 123 -1.48 11.10 -9.08
C VAL A 123 -1.13 10.68 -10.51
N TRP A 124 -1.62 9.52 -10.95
CA TRP A 124 -1.36 9.01 -12.29
C TRP A 124 -2.03 9.88 -13.38
N SER A 125 -3.31 10.22 -13.21
CA SER A 125 -4.06 11.04 -14.18
C SER A 125 -3.45 12.44 -14.33
N LEU A 126 -3.18 13.12 -13.21
CA LEU A 126 -2.57 14.46 -13.23
C LEU A 126 -1.16 14.43 -13.85
N ARG A 127 -0.36 13.38 -13.62
CA ARG A 127 0.97 13.27 -14.23
C ARG A 127 0.88 13.14 -15.74
N ASN A 128 0.00 12.28 -16.25
CA ASN A 128 -0.13 12.03 -17.68
C ASN A 128 -0.70 13.24 -18.43
N ASN A 129 -1.64 13.98 -17.81
CA ASN A 129 -2.16 15.23 -18.37
C ASN A 129 -1.11 16.36 -18.37
N MET A 130 -0.08 16.29 -17.52
CA MET A 130 1.03 17.25 -17.54
C MET A 130 2.12 16.91 -18.58
N THR A 131 2.22 15.64 -18.99
CA THR A 131 3.22 15.18 -19.98
C THR A 131 2.70 15.15 -21.42
N ASN A 132 1.38 15.05 -21.61
CA ASN A 132 0.71 15.18 -22.91
C ASN A 132 -0.21 16.42 -22.86
N PRO A 133 0.28 17.63 -23.18
CA PRO A 133 -0.54 18.83 -23.24
C PRO A 133 -1.56 18.78 -24.39
#